data_AF-A0A9E5WCH4-F1
#
_entry.id   AF-A0A9E5WCH4-F1
#
_cell.length_a   1.000
_cell.length_b   1.000
_cell.length_c   1.000
_cell.angle_alpha   90.00
_cell.angle_beta   90.00
_cell.angle_gamma   90.00
#
_symmetry.space_group_name_H-M   'P 1'
#
loop_
_entity.id
_entity.type
_entity.pdbx_description
1 polymer ?
#
loop_
_entity_poly.entity_id
_entity_poly.type
_entity_poly.pdbx_seq_one_letter_code
_entity_poly.pdbx_strand_id
1 'polypeptide(L)' 'MPARKQNVGFYPGSLFSHKKELKNYMRLSFAFYDDKILAEGARRLGKVIFEHH' A
#
# COMPACT_ATOMS: atom_id res chain seq x y z
N MET A 1 11.50 0.78 4.13
CA MET A 1 10.10 1.10 3.79
C MET A 1 9.20 0.64 4.93
N PRO A 2 8.57 1.56 5.68
CA PRO A 2 7.79 1.30 6.91
C PRO A 2 6.66 0.25 6.74
N ALA A 3 6.08 0.18 5.54
CA ALA A 3 5.01 -0.76 5.19
C ALA A 3 5.34 -2.24 5.35
N ARG A 4 6.61 -2.64 5.12
CA ARG A 4 7.05 -4.02 5.34
C ARG A 4 6.98 -4.43 6.82
N LYS A 5 7.11 -3.47 7.75
CA LYS A 5 7.01 -3.75 9.19
C LYS A 5 5.59 -4.03 9.66
N GLN A 6 4.57 -3.67 8.87
CA GLN A 6 3.15 -3.85 9.21
C GLN A 6 2.49 -5.00 8.43
N ASN A 7 3.28 -5.84 7.74
CA ASN A 7 2.80 -6.95 6.90
C ASN A 7 1.79 -6.51 5.82
N VAL A 8 1.91 -5.29 5.30
CA VAL A 8 1.10 -4.82 4.16
C VAL A 8 1.99 -4.75 2.92
N GLY A 9 1.70 -5.59 1.94
CA GLY A 9 2.36 -5.59 0.64
C GLY A 9 1.72 -4.58 -0.30
N PHE A 10 2.48 -3.60 -0.76
CA PHE A 10 2.07 -2.72 -1.85
C PHE A 10 3.25 -2.41 -2.77
N TYR A 11 2.94 -2.02 -4.00
CA TYR A 11 3.95 -1.57 -4.96
C TYR A 11 3.92 -0.04 -5.07
N PRO A 12 5.06 0.66 -4.94
CA PRO A 12 5.14 2.09 -5.18
C PRO A 12 4.74 2.46 -6.62
N GLY A 13 3.98 3.54 -6.79
CA GLY A 13 3.54 4.03 -8.10
C GLY A 13 4.70 4.49 -9.00
N SER A 14 5.83 4.87 -8.39
CA SER A 14 7.06 5.21 -9.11
C SER A 14 7.63 4.04 -9.94
N LEU A 15 7.31 2.79 -9.61
CA LEU A 15 7.66 1.62 -10.43
C LEU A 15 6.88 1.55 -11.75
N PHE A 16 5.76 2.26 -11.83
CA PHE A 16 4.84 2.25 -12.98
C PHE A 16 4.85 3.57 -13.75
N SER A 17 5.74 4.49 -13.40
CA SER A 17 5.94 5.75 -14.13
C SER A 17 7.31 5.73 -14.77
N HIS A 18 7.36 5.83 -16.11
CA HIS A 18 8.63 5.92 -16.84
C HIS A 18 9.48 7.12 -16.38
N LYS A 19 8.83 8.19 -15.90
CA LYS A 19 9.47 9.38 -15.33
C LYS A 19 9.65 9.32 -13.80
N LYS A 20 9.20 8.26 -13.13
CA LYS A 20 9.21 8.08 -11.66
C LYS A 20 8.51 9.20 -10.88
N GLU A 21 7.53 9.86 -11.49
CA GLU A 21 6.85 11.04 -10.92
C GLU A 21 5.72 10.67 -9.95
N LEU A 22 5.20 9.44 -10.03
CA LEU A 22 4.11 8.93 -9.18
C LEU A 22 4.59 8.53 -7.78
N LYS A 23 5.31 9.42 -7.09
CA LYS A 23 5.93 9.16 -5.78
C LYS A 23 4.92 9.03 -4.64
N ASN A 24 3.74 9.61 -4.80
CA ASN A 24 2.66 9.61 -3.79
C ASN A 24 1.55 8.61 -4.11
N TYR A 25 1.76 7.75 -5.11
CA TYR A 25 0.78 6.76 -5.52
C TYR A 25 1.27 5.36 -5.14
N MET A 26 0.33 4.47 -4.91
CA MET A 26 0.60 3.07 -4.59
C MET A 26 -0.39 2.18 -5.33
N ARG A 27 0.07 0.99 -5.75
CA ARG A 27 -0.78 -0.02 -6.36
C ARG A 27 -1.14 -1.08 -5.33
N LEU A 28 -2.44 -1.31 -5.20
CA LEU A 28 -3.04 -2.35 -4.36
C LEU A 28 -3.60 -3.46 -5.26
N SER A 29 -3.52 -4.71 -4.79
CA SER A 29 -4.15 -5.86 -5.44
C SER A 29 -5.12 -6.51 -4.48
N PHE A 30 -6.35 -6.73 -4.94
CA PHE A 30 -7.44 -7.30 -4.16
C PHE A 30 -7.98 -8.62 -4.76
N ALA A 31 -7.47 -9.02 -5.93
CA ALA A 31 -7.99 -10.17 -6.68
C ALA A 31 -7.76 -11.54 -6.01
N PHE A 32 -6.90 -11.62 -4.99
CA PHE A 32 -6.45 -12.88 -4.39
C PHE A 32 -6.73 -12.98 -2.88
N TYR A 33 -7.53 -12.08 -2.32
CA TYR A 33 -7.76 -12.00 -0.88
C TYR A 33 -9.24 -11.88 -0.56
N ASP A 34 -9.66 -12.57 0.50
CA ASP A 34 -11.02 -12.45 1.02
C ASP A 34 -11.26 -11.08 1.69
N ASP A 35 -12.53 -10.68 1.75
CA ASP A 35 -12.98 -9.39 2.29
C ASP A 35 -12.44 -9.10 3.69
N LYS A 36 -12.36 -10.10 4.56
CA LYS A 36 -11.82 -9.95 5.93
C LYS A 36 -10.34 -9.57 5.92
N ILE A 37 -9.57 -10.16 5.00
CA ILE A 37 -8.13 -9.89 4.85
C ILE A 37 -7.94 -8.50 4.24
N LEU A 38 -8.76 -8.13 3.26
CA LEU A 38 -8.74 -6.80 2.63
C LEU A 38 -9.07 -5.69 3.64
N ALA A 39 -10.11 -5.89 4.46
CA ALA A 39 -10.49 -4.94 5.49
C ALA A 39 -9.38 -4.71 6.52
N GLU A 40 -8.74 -5.78 7.01
CA GLU A 40 -7.63 -5.68 7.94
C GLU A 40 -6.39 -5.03 7.30
N GLY A 41 -6.09 -5.37 6.04
CA GLY A 41 -5.01 -4.74 5.27
C GLY A 41 -5.21 -3.25 5.08
N ALA A 42 -6.43 -2.82 4.72
CA ALA A 42 -6.81 -1.42 4.58
C ALA A 42 -6.71 -0.65 5.91
N ARG A 43 -7.15 -1.26 7.03
CA ARG A 43 -7.03 -0.69 8.37
C ARG A 43 -5.57 -0.45 8.76
N ARG A 44 -4.70 -1.44 8.55
CA ARG A 44 -3.26 -1.31 8.81
C ARG A 44 -2.62 -0.24 7.93
N LEU A 45 -2.98 -0.20 6.65
CA LEU A 45 -2.48 0.79 5.72
C LEU A 45 -2.87 2.22 6.15
N GLY A 46 -4.13 2.43 6.53
CA GLY A 46 -4.61 3.72 7.02
C GLY A 46 -3.83 4.21 8.24
N LYS A 47 -3.51 3.31 9.19
CA LYS A 47 -2.67 3.64 10.35
C LYS A 47 -1.27 4.10 9.93
N VAL A 48 -0.63 3.40 8.99
CA VAL A 48 0.71 3.78 8.48
C VAL A 48 0.68 5.14 7.78
N ILE A 49 -0.36 5.41 6.99
CA ILE A 49 -0.51 6.72 6.33
C ILE A 49 -0.65 7.80 7.40
N PHE A 50 -1.55 7.63 8.37
CA PHE A 50 -1.76 8.62 9.44
C PHE A 50 -0.51 8.89 10.30
N GLU A 51 0.29 7.86 10.59
CA GLU A 51 1.53 8.01 11.39
C GLU A 51 2.70 8.65 10.63
N HIS A 52 2.64 8.72 9.30
CA HIS A 52 3.75 9.18 8.44
C HIS A 52 3.38 10.34 7.50
N HIS A 53 2.21 10.94 7.67
CA HIS A 53 1.74 12.13 6.95
C HIS A 53 1.88 13.38 7.82
#